data_AF-A0A1W9PY80-F1
#
_entry.id   AF-A0A1W9PY80-F1
#
_cell.length_a   1.000
_cell.length_b   1.000
_cell.length_c   1.000
_cell.angle_alpha   90.00
_cell.angle_beta   90.00
_cell.angle_gamma   90.00
#
_symmetry.space_group_name_H-M   'P 1'
#
loop_
_entity.id
_entity.type
_entity.pdbx_description
1 polymer ?
#
loop_
_entity_poly.entity_id
_entity_poly.type
_entity_poly.pdbx_seq_one_letter_code
_entity_poly.pdbx_strand_id
1 'polypeptide(L)'
;MGFGTTGEMEALLETGRREGVYPGAVLLAAWKGEVRFFLAAGNRTLSPQPLPMEKETLFDLASLTKPLGTTLAMMKLADEGKIDLDAHIEALLCHTMPLDKRKITSRFLLNHAAGLADWKPFYLDLDQDEPAERKTVLRQKLLALPLVYPPGTQALYSDLGFMVLEWIIEARSGMDLPRFLETAFYGPLGLKDAGFFRDGLPGRFNRDRFAPTESCPWRNRIIQGSVHDENAWALGGYSGHAGLFGTAATVYELANLLREHWRGERSDYLKPETVREFFTRQDRVRESTWALGWDTPSPVNSSAGRHFSETSVGHLGFTGTSLWMDLKQDVIIIFLTNRVYPTRENKKIRAFRPVLHDRVMEAFRLG
;
A
#
# COMPACT_ATOMS: atom_id res chain seq x y z
N MET A 1 20.98 -8.24 30.62
CA MET A 1 20.47 -6.96 30.09
C MET A 1 19.27 -7.31 29.23
N GLY A 2 18.07 -7.08 29.74
CA GLY A 2 16.83 -7.37 29.01
C GLY A 2 16.61 -6.29 27.96
N PHE A 3 16.77 -6.64 26.69
CA PHE A 3 16.49 -5.77 25.57
C PHE A 3 15.06 -6.05 25.09
N GLY A 4 14.30 -4.99 24.82
CA GLY A 4 12.90 -5.05 24.38
C GLY A 4 11.95 -4.12 25.14
N THR A 5 12.40 -2.95 25.59
CA THR A 5 11.52 -1.99 26.30
C THR A 5 10.97 -0.92 25.37
N THR A 6 9.84 -0.31 25.74
CA THR A 6 9.27 0.85 25.04
C THR A 6 10.30 1.97 24.83
N GLY A 7 11.14 2.23 25.85
CA GLY A 7 12.16 3.28 25.79
C GLY A 7 13.26 3.04 24.74
N GLU A 8 13.58 1.78 24.43
CA GLU A 8 14.53 1.46 23.35
C GLU A 8 13.94 1.76 21.97
N MET A 9 12.65 1.46 21.76
CA MET A 9 11.97 1.78 20.51
C MET A 9 11.82 3.29 20.33
N GLU A 10 11.50 4.03 21.41
CA GLU A 10 11.48 5.49 21.39
C GLU A 10 12.86 6.08 21.03
N ALA A 11 13.93 5.58 21.65
CA ALA A 11 15.29 6.03 21.35
C ALA A 11 15.71 5.72 19.89
N LEU A 12 15.28 4.58 19.34
CA LEU A 12 15.51 4.24 17.95
C LEU A 12 14.78 5.20 16.99
N LEU A 13 13.51 5.50 17.27
CA LEU A 13 12.72 6.43 16.46
C LEU A 13 13.32 7.85 16.49
N GLU A 14 13.77 8.29 17.66
CA GLU A 14 14.44 9.58 17.83
C GLU A 14 15.80 9.63 17.12
N THR A 15 16.53 8.50 17.10
CA THR A 15 17.76 8.38 16.29
C THR A 15 17.47 8.57 14.81
N GLY A 16 16.44 7.90 14.27
CA GLY A 16 16.04 8.08 12.87
C GLY A 16 15.65 9.53 12.55
N ARG A 17 14.97 10.22 13.47
CA ARG A 17 14.65 11.65 13.34
C ARG A 17 15.92 12.51 13.29
N ARG A 18 16.82 12.34 14.26
CA ARG A 18 18.07 13.11 14.37
C ARG A 18 18.99 12.92 13.17
N GLU A 19 19.03 11.71 12.61
CA GLU A 19 19.81 11.39 11.41
C GLU A 19 19.14 11.86 10.11
N GLY A 20 17.95 12.46 10.19
CA GLY A 20 17.20 12.96 9.04
C GLY A 20 16.67 11.84 8.15
N VAL A 21 16.37 10.66 8.71
CA VAL A 21 15.69 9.58 7.99
C VAL A 21 14.27 10.00 7.60
N TYR A 22 13.62 10.76 8.48
CA TYR A 22 12.30 11.36 8.31
C TYR A 22 12.16 12.58 9.24
N PRO A 23 11.28 13.54 8.94
CA PRO A 23 10.87 14.57 9.88
C PRO A 23 10.12 14.01 11.11
N GLY A 24 9.23 13.05 10.89
CA GLY A 24 8.48 12.36 11.93
C GLY A 24 7.98 10.99 11.49
N ALA A 25 7.61 10.18 12.48
CA ALA A 25 7.20 8.80 12.28
C ALA A 25 6.21 8.31 13.33
N VAL A 26 5.40 7.33 12.95
CA VAL A 26 4.56 6.52 13.83
C VAL A 26 4.92 5.05 13.64
N LEU A 27 5.23 4.38 14.74
CA LEU A 27 5.43 2.93 14.84
C LEU A 27 4.25 2.32 15.56
N LEU A 28 3.60 1.34 14.94
CA LEU A 28 2.67 0.43 15.61
C LEU A 28 3.15 -1.00 15.37
N ALA A 29 3.46 -1.72 16.45
CA ALA A 29 3.83 -3.13 16.38
C ALA A 29 2.97 -3.95 17.32
N ALA A 30 2.45 -5.06 16.80
CA ALA A 30 1.58 -5.97 17.51
C ALA A 30 2.13 -7.39 17.46
N TRP A 31 1.86 -8.14 18.52
CA TRP A 31 2.21 -9.55 18.64
C TRP A 31 1.00 -10.32 19.16
N LYS A 32 0.61 -11.38 18.46
CA LYS A 32 -0.57 -12.21 18.77
C LYS A 32 -1.87 -11.42 18.86
N GLY A 33 -2.07 -10.46 17.95
CA GLY A 33 -3.25 -9.60 17.93
C GLY A 33 -3.28 -8.52 19.01
N GLU A 34 -2.21 -8.35 19.81
CA GLU A 34 -2.12 -7.33 20.84
C GLU A 34 -1.07 -6.27 20.46
N VAL A 35 -1.46 -5.00 20.49
CA VAL A 35 -0.54 -3.88 20.25
C VAL A 35 0.43 -3.75 21.42
N ARG A 36 1.72 -3.94 21.16
CA ARG A 36 2.81 -3.87 22.15
C ARG A 36 3.59 -2.55 22.09
N PHE A 37 3.74 -2.00 20.90
CA PHE A 37 4.31 -0.67 20.70
C PHE A 37 3.35 0.18 19.89
N PHE A 38 3.06 1.39 20.35
CA PHE A 38 2.37 2.41 19.58
C PHE A 38 2.95 3.77 19.92
N LEU A 39 3.91 4.21 19.10
CA LEU A 39 4.81 5.31 19.40
C LEU A 39 4.81 6.32 18.25
N ALA A 40 4.97 7.59 18.58
CA ALA A 40 5.15 8.69 17.63
C ALA A 40 6.42 9.46 17.99
N ALA A 41 7.17 9.89 16.98
CA ALA A 41 8.40 10.65 17.17
C ALA A 41 8.56 11.73 16.10
N GLY A 42 9.22 12.82 16.47
CA GLY A 42 9.50 13.95 15.59
C GLY A 42 8.29 14.79 15.22
N ASN A 43 8.33 15.38 14.04
CA ASN A 43 7.37 16.40 13.63
C ASN A 43 6.64 15.98 12.34
N ARG A 44 5.32 16.13 12.33
CA ARG A 44 4.54 15.96 11.10
C ARG A 44 4.78 17.11 10.13
N THR A 45 4.90 18.34 10.62
CA THR A 45 5.18 19.53 9.79
C THR A 45 6.43 20.22 10.29
N LEU A 46 7.19 20.86 9.41
CA LEU A 46 8.42 21.60 9.74
C LEU A 46 8.25 23.10 9.48
N SER A 47 7.40 23.47 8.53
CA SER A 47 7.14 24.85 8.08
C SER A 47 5.63 25.08 7.90
N PRO A 48 5.06 26.25 8.27
CA PRO A 48 5.76 27.46 8.76
C PRO A 48 6.31 27.34 10.18
N GLN A 49 5.76 26.41 10.97
CA GLN A 49 6.27 26.07 12.30
C GLN A 49 6.20 24.56 12.52
N PRO A 50 7.10 23.97 13.33
CA PRO A 50 7.04 22.56 13.63
C PRO A 50 5.75 22.17 14.36
N LEU A 51 5.08 21.13 13.88
CA LEU A 51 3.97 20.46 14.59
C LEU A 51 4.40 19.04 14.95
N PRO A 52 4.20 18.61 16.21
CA PRO A 52 4.61 17.28 16.63
C PRO A 52 3.88 16.19 15.86
N MET A 53 4.57 15.07 15.64
CA MET A 53 3.96 13.86 15.13
C MET A 53 3.05 13.26 16.21
N GLU A 54 1.81 12.97 15.85
CA GLU A 54 0.82 12.33 16.72
C GLU A 54 0.50 10.92 16.21
N LYS A 55 0.06 10.02 17.10
CA LYS A 55 -0.30 8.63 16.74
C LYS A 55 -1.47 8.58 15.75
N GLU A 56 -2.35 9.56 15.84
CA GLU A 56 -3.56 9.75 15.04
C GLU A 56 -3.33 10.58 13.77
N THR A 57 -2.06 10.89 13.45
CA THR A 57 -1.68 11.57 12.21
C THR A 57 -2.12 10.74 11.01
N LEU A 58 -2.78 11.39 10.05
CA LEU A 58 -3.19 10.81 8.79
C LEU A 58 -2.04 10.85 7.79
N PHE A 59 -1.69 9.70 7.23
CA PHE A 59 -0.65 9.59 6.22
C PHE A 59 -1.30 9.32 4.86
N ASP A 60 -0.72 9.89 3.81
CA ASP A 60 -0.86 9.30 2.48
C ASP A 60 -0.10 7.97 2.49
N LEU A 61 -0.84 6.86 2.41
CA LEU A 61 -0.29 5.52 2.51
C LEU A 61 0.40 5.07 1.22
N ALA A 62 0.35 5.88 0.16
CA ALA A 62 0.96 5.63 -1.14
C ALA A 62 0.64 4.20 -1.62
N SER A 63 1.66 3.42 -1.96
CA SER A 63 1.47 2.08 -2.49
C SER A 63 0.93 1.05 -1.50
N LEU A 64 0.75 1.35 -0.20
CA LEU A 64 -0.07 0.47 0.66
C LEU A 64 -1.53 0.44 0.20
N THR A 65 -1.97 1.37 -0.65
CA THR A 65 -3.25 1.30 -1.38
C THR A 65 -3.40 -0.02 -2.16
N LYS A 66 -2.30 -0.58 -2.66
CA LYS A 66 -2.30 -1.86 -3.37
C LYS A 66 -2.83 -2.99 -2.48
N PRO A 67 -2.13 -3.39 -1.39
CA PRO A 67 -2.61 -4.45 -0.51
C PRO A 67 -3.90 -4.11 0.24
N LEU A 68 -4.05 -2.86 0.73
CA LEU A 68 -5.12 -2.48 1.65
C LEU A 68 -6.40 -1.98 0.97
N GLY A 69 -6.35 -1.76 -0.35
CA GLY A 69 -7.50 -1.35 -1.17
C GLY A 69 -7.72 -2.33 -2.30
N THR A 70 -6.88 -2.27 -3.33
CA THR A 70 -7.10 -3.04 -4.57
C THR A 70 -7.06 -4.54 -4.35
N THR A 71 -6.03 -5.06 -3.68
CA THR A 71 -5.91 -6.49 -3.39
C THR A 71 -7.03 -6.97 -2.47
N LEU A 72 -7.40 -6.17 -1.46
CA LEU A 72 -8.53 -6.46 -0.57
C LEU A 72 -9.85 -6.59 -1.33
N ALA A 73 -10.10 -5.70 -2.30
CA ALA A 73 -11.26 -5.78 -3.17
C ALA A 73 -11.22 -6.99 -4.11
N MET A 74 -10.05 -7.31 -4.67
CA MET A 74 -9.86 -8.51 -5.48
C MET A 74 -10.15 -9.79 -4.70
N MET A 75 -9.67 -9.92 -3.45
CA MET A 75 -10.00 -11.06 -2.57
C MET A 75 -11.52 -11.20 -2.40
N LYS A 76 -12.21 -10.09 -2.13
CA LYS A 76 -13.68 -10.09 -1.95
C LYS A 76 -14.42 -10.55 -3.20
N LEU A 77 -14.04 -10.02 -4.36
CA LEU A 77 -14.66 -10.39 -5.64
C LEU A 77 -14.39 -11.85 -6.00
N ALA A 78 -13.21 -12.39 -5.65
CA ALA A 78 -12.89 -13.80 -5.85
C ALA A 78 -13.76 -14.69 -4.95
N ASP A 79 -13.94 -14.32 -3.68
CA ASP A 79 -14.81 -15.05 -2.75
C ASP A 79 -16.27 -15.10 -3.20
N GLU A 80 -16.74 -14.01 -3.80
CA GLU A 80 -18.07 -13.86 -4.37
C GLU A 80 -18.23 -14.56 -5.74
N GLY A 81 -17.16 -15.14 -6.28
CA GLY A 81 -17.16 -15.80 -7.60
C GLY A 81 -17.33 -14.83 -8.78
N LYS A 82 -17.12 -13.52 -8.56
CA LYS A 82 -17.23 -12.48 -9.61
C LYS A 82 -15.97 -12.36 -10.46
N ILE A 83 -14.85 -12.86 -9.96
CA ILE A 83 -13.60 -12.97 -10.69
C ILE A 83 -13.01 -14.36 -10.54
N ASP A 84 -12.38 -14.82 -11.62
CA ASP A 84 -11.40 -15.90 -11.59
C ASP A 84 -10.02 -15.27 -11.80
N LEU A 85 -9.06 -15.60 -10.93
CA LEU A 85 -7.71 -15.04 -10.97
C LEU A 85 -6.93 -15.45 -12.22
N ASP A 86 -7.26 -16.61 -12.79
CA ASP A 86 -6.61 -17.15 -13.98
C ASP A 86 -7.38 -16.83 -15.28
N ALA A 87 -8.56 -16.22 -15.18
CA ALA A 87 -9.25 -15.70 -16.34
C ALA A 87 -8.48 -14.52 -16.98
N HIS A 88 -8.52 -14.47 -18.31
CA HIS A 88 -7.93 -13.38 -19.06
C HIS A 88 -8.66 -12.06 -18.83
N ILE A 89 -7.91 -10.95 -18.82
CA ILE A 89 -8.48 -9.62 -18.56
C ILE A 89 -9.53 -9.20 -19.61
N GLU A 90 -9.44 -9.72 -20.83
CA GLU A 90 -10.45 -9.50 -21.89
C GLU A 90 -11.83 -10.00 -21.47
N ALA A 91 -11.90 -11.20 -20.89
CA ALA A 91 -13.14 -11.77 -20.37
C ALA A 91 -13.64 -11.00 -19.15
N LEU A 92 -12.72 -10.53 -18.29
CA LEU A 92 -13.03 -9.77 -17.08
C LEU A 92 -13.60 -8.38 -17.37
N LEU A 93 -13.14 -7.74 -18.43
CA LEU A 93 -13.52 -6.37 -18.79
C LEU A 93 -14.59 -6.30 -19.88
N CYS A 94 -14.95 -7.43 -20.50
CA CYS A 94 -15.81 -7.49 -21.69
C CYS A 94 -15.34 -6.52 -22.78
N HIS A 95 -14.02 -6.39 -22.94
CA HIS A 95 -13.38 -5.40 -23.80
C HIS A 95 -12.29 -6.08 -24.63
N THR A 96 -12.34 -5.91 -25.95
CA THR A 96 -11.36 -6.50 -26.87
C THR A 96 -9.96 -6.01 -26.55
N MET A 97 -9.06 -6.93 -26.22
CA MET A 97 -7.69 -6.60 -25.85
C MET A 97 -6.76 -6.61 -27.07
N PRO A 98 -5.77 -5.70 -27.13
CA PRO A 98 -4.64 -5.82 -28.04
C PRO A 98 -3.98 -7.20 -27.92
N LEU A 99 -3.47 -7.73 -29.03
CA LEU A 99 -3.01 -9.12 -29.13
C LEU A 99 -1.97 -9.49 -28.07
N ASP A 100 -1.05 -8.57 -27.75
CA ASP A 100 0.00 -8.75 -26.75
C ASP A 100 -0.55 -8.86 -25.32
N LYS A 101 -1.73 -8.29 -25.05
CA LYS A 101 -2.36 -8.22 -23.72
C LYS A 101 -3.35 -9.34 -23.43
N ARG A 102 -3.76 -10.11 -24.44
CA ARG A 102 -4.76 -11.19 -24.30
C ARG A 102 -4.35 -12.30 -23.33
N LYS A 103 -3.05 -12.49 -23.10
CA LYS A 103 -2.53 -13.49 -22.13
C LYS A 103 -2.49 -12.99 -20.69
N ILE A 104 -2.75 -11.72 -20.43
CA ILE A 104 -2.72 -11.15 -19.07
C ILE A 104 -3.92 -11.67 -18.29
N THR A 105 -3.68 -12.03 -17.02
CA THR A 105 -4.70 -12.45 -16.05
C THR A 105 -4.60 -11.59 -14.79
N SER A 106 -5.63 -11.61 -13.95
CA SER A 106 -5.60 -10.93 -12.64
C SER A 106 -4.44 -11.44 -11.78
N ARG A 107 -4.13 -12.74 -11.83
CA ARG A 107 -2.99 -13.34 -11.13
C ARG A 107 -1.67 -12.69 -11.55
N PHE A 108 -1.47 -12.50 -12.86
CA PHE A 108 -0.26 -11.84 -13.38
C PHE A 108 -0.19 -10.35 -13.03
N LEU A 109 -1.32 -9.66 -12.91
CA LEU A 109 -1.34 -8.28 -12.47
C LEU A 109 -0.97 -8.17 -10.97
N LEU A 110 -1.57 -9.02 -10.13
CA LEU A 110 -1.37 -9.03 -8.68
C LEU A 110 0.06 -9.39 -8.27
N ASN A 111 0.71 -10.32 -8.97
CA ASN A 111 2.09 -10.71 -8.68
C ASN A 111 3.14 -10.00 -9.54
N HIS A 112 2.76 -8.89 -10.19
CA HIS A 112 3.66 -8.05 -10.99
C HIS A 112 4.33 -8.77 -12.18
N ALA A 113 3.71 -9.80 -12.74
CA ALA A 113 4.23 -10.58 -13.87
C ALA A 113 3.49 -10.33 -15.20
N ALA A 114 2.72 -9.25 -15.31
CA ALA A 114 1.89 -8.97 -16.48
C ALA A 114 2.65 -8.42 -17.71
N GLY A 115 3.93 -8.06 -17.57
CA GLY A 115 4.69 -7.46 -18.68
C GLY A 115 4.47 -5.95 -18.86
N LEU A 116 3.70 -5.31 -17.98
CA LEU A 116 3.48 -3.86 -18.02
C LEU A 116 4.70 -3.11 -17.48
N ALA A 117 4.93 -1.90 -18.00
CA ALA A 117 5.97 -1.02 -17.46
C ALA A 117 5.71 -0.69 -15.98
N ASP A 118 6.77 -0.32 -15.27
CA ASP A 118 6.73 0.04 -13.85
C ASP A 118 5.82 1.25 -13.59
N TRP A 119 6.08 2.35 -14.31
CA TRP A 119 5.36 3.62 -14.17
C TRP A 119 5.43 4.45 -15.46
N LYS A 120 4.41 5.31 -15.69
CA LYS A 120 4.40 6.32 -16.76
C LYS A 120 3.77 7.62 -16.25
N PRO A 121 4.25 8.79 -16.71
CA PRO A 121 3.75 10.10 -16.25
C PRO A 121 2.45 10.50 -16.96
N PHE A 122 1.41 9.68 -16.91
CA PHE A 122 0.14 9.97 -17.60
C PHE A 122 -0.49 11.30 -17.16
N TYR A 123 -0.26 11.70 -15.91
CA TYR A 123 -0.73 12.97 -15.35
C TYR A 123 -0.33 14.22 -16.17
N LEU A 124 0.77 14.16 -16.94
CA LEU A 124 1.21 15.27 -17.79
C LEU A 124 0.22 15.57 -18.92
N ASP A 125 -0.49 14.54 -19.38
CA ASP A 125 -1.48 14.67 -20.46
C ASP A 125 -2.90 14.75 -19.91
N LEU A 126 -3.20 13.98 -18.85
CA LEU A 126 -4.56 13.77 -18.35
C LEU A 126 -5.22 15.02 -17.75
N ASP A 127 -4.44 15.99 -17.27
CA ASP A 127 -5.03 17.18 -16.67
C ASP A 127 -5.70 18.10 -17.71
N GLN A 128 -5.44 17.88 -19.00
CA GLN A 128 -6.07 18.58 -20.12
C GLN A 128 -7.45 18.00 -20.48
N ASP A 129 -7.75 16.77 -20.05
CA ASP A 129 -9.01 16.10 -20.31
C ASP A 129 -10.07 16.41 -19.23
N GLU A 130 -11.34 16.34 -19.62
CA GLU A 130 -12.47 16.49 -18.70
C GLU A 130 -12.40 15.42 -17.59
N PRO A 131 -12.63 15.77 -16.30
CA PRO A 131 -12.45 14.83 -15.18
C PRO A 131 -13.17 13.49 -15.34
N ALA A 132 -14.36 13.49 -15.96
CA ALA A 132 -15.15 12.29 -16.21
C ALA A 132 -14.53 11.35 -17.27
N GLU A 133 -13.66 11.87 -18.15
CA GLU A 133 -13.08 11.14 -19.27
C GLU A 133 -11.67 10.60 -18.98
N ARG A 134 -10.97 11.18 -17.98
CA ARG A 134 -9.56 10.87 -17.67
C ARG A 134 -9.28 9.37 -17.48
N LYS A 135 -10.16 8.62 -16.80
CA LYS A 135 -10.00 7.16 -16.66
C LYS A 135 -10.06 6.45 -18.01
N THR A 136 -10.99 6.84 -18.88
CA THR A 136 -11.12 6.27 -20.23
C THR A 136 -9.88 6.55 -21.07
N VAL A 137 -9.40 7.79 -21.05
CA VAL A 137 -8.18 8.19 -21.77
C VAL A 137 -6.95 7.43 -21.25
N LEU A 138 -6.79 7.33 -19.92
CA LEU A 138 -5.70 6.55 -19.33
C LEU A 138 -5.74 5.08 -19.74
N ARG A 139 -6.92 4.44 -19.74
CA ARG A 139 -7.08 3.05 -20.17
C ARG A 139 -6.63 2.85 -21.62
N GLN A 140 -7.02 3.76 -22.51
CA GLN A 140 -6.58 3.72 -23.92
C GLN A 140 -5.06 3.88 -24.04
N LYS A 141 -4.47 4.86 -23.35
CA LYS A 141 -3.01 5.07 -23.33
C LYS A 141 -2.29 3.83 -22.78
N LEU A 142 -2.78 3.22 -21.69
CA LEU A 142 -2.22 2.02 -21.10
C LEU A 142 -2.28 0.83 -22.06
N LEU A 143 -3.42 0.60 -22.71
CA LEU A 143 -3.58 -0.48 -23.70
C LEU A 143 -2.72 -0.27 -24.95
N ALA A 144 -2.37 0.98 -25.29
CA ALA A 144 -1.48 1.28 -26.41
C ALA A 144 0.01 1.04 -26.10
N LEU A 145 0.41 0.96 -24.83
CA LEU A 145 1.80 0.70 -24.46
C LEU A 145 2.20 -0.75 -24.79
N PRO A 146 3.39 -0.98 -25.38
CA PRO A 146 3.91 -2.32 -25.56
C PRO A 146 4.27 -2.94 -24.21
N LEU A 147 4.15 -4.27 -24.11
CA LEU A 147 4.71 -5.00 -22.98
C LEU A 147 6.24 -4.92 -23.00
N VAL A 148 6.84 -4.76 -21.81
CA VAL A 148 8.31 -4.77 -21.63
C VAL A 148 8.88 -6.20 -21.64
N TYR A 149 8.05 -7.20 -21.34
CA TYR A 149 8.35 -8.63 -21.45
C TYR A 149 7.05 -9.44 -21.59
N PRO A 150 7.09 -10.68 -22.10
CA PRO A 150 5.88 -11.51 -22.21
C PRO A 150 5.28 -11.87 -20.84
N PRO A 151 3.93 -11.87 -20.66
CA PRO A 151 3.31 -12.19 -19.38
C PRO A 151 3.77 -13.53 -18.81
N GLY A 152 4.07 -13.57 -17.52
CA GLY A 152 4.52 -14.75 -16.79
C GLY A 152 5.99 -15.12 -16.97
N THR A 153 6.80 -14.33 -17.69
CA THR A 153 8.23 -14.63 -17.90
C THR A 153 9.18 -13.90 -16.95
N GLN A 154 8.77 -12.72 -16.45
CA GLN A 154 9.51 -11.90 -15.50
C GLN A 154 8.54 -11.25 -14.53
N ALA A 155 9.06 -10.65 -13.46
CA ALA A 155 8.28 -9.85 -12.52
C ALA A 155 8.93 -8.46 -12.39
N LEU A 156 8.12 -7.42 -12.61
CA LEU A 156 8.51 -6.02 -12.49
C LEU A 156 7.41 -5.29 -11.73
N TYR A 157 7.77 -4.75 -10.56
CA TYR A 157 6.85 -3.94 -9.77
C TYR A 157 6.23 -2.83 -10.63
N SER A 158 4.90 -2.86 -10.76
CA SER A 158 4.17 -2.08 -11.75
C SER A 158 2.92 -1.45 -11.16
N ASP A 159 2.86 -0.13 -11.22
CA ASP A 159 1.67 0.65 -10.87
C ASP A 159 0.57 0.47 -11.92
N LEU A 160 0.96 0.34 -13.19
CA LEU A 160 0.06 0.15 -14.32
C LEU A 160 -0.78 -1.12 -14.16
N GLY A 161 -0.18 -2.20 -13.65
CA GLY A 161 -0.92 -3.43 -13.36
C GLY A 161 -2.06 -3.22 -12.37
N PHE A 162 -1.82 -2.40 -11.35
CA PHE A 162 -2.83 -2.07 -10.35
C PHE A 162 -3.89 -1.09 -10.84
N MET A 163 -3.57 -0.24 -11.83
CA MET A 163 -4.59 0.55 -12.55
C MET A 163 -5.54 -0.34 -13.36
N VAL A 164 -5.05 -1.44 -13.93
CA VAL A 164 -5.90 -2.44 -14.62
C VAL A 164 -6.75 -3.22 -13.62
N LEU A 165 -6.20 -3.60 -12.45
CA LEU A 165 -6.96 -4.25 -11.38
C LEU A 165 -8.11 -3.37 -10.88
N GLU A 166 -7.89 -2.06 -10.72
CA GLU A 166 -8.97 -1.11 -10.42
C GLU A 166 -10.07 -1.16 -11.49
N TRP A 167 -9.72 -1.15 -12.78
CA TRP A 167 -10.70 -1.26 -13.85
C TRP A 167 -11.50 -2.56 -13.77
N ILE A 168 -10.85 -3.68 -13.46
CA ILE A 168 -11.53 -4.98 -13.26
C ILE A 168 -12.52 -4.90 -12.08
N ILE A 169 -12.11 -4.30 -10.96
CA ILE A 169 -12.98 -4.11 -9.79
C ILE A 169 -14.22 -3.30 -10.17
N GLU A 170 -14.04 -2.18 -10.87
CA GLU A 170 -15.16 -1.33 -11.30
C GLU A 170 -16.10 -2.06 -12.26
N ALA A 171 -15.55 -2.79 -13.24
CA ALA A 171 -16.32 -3.54 -14.21
C ALA A 171 -17.12 -4.69 -13.57
N ARG A 172 -16.56 -5.35 -12.56
CA ARG A 172 -17.17 -6.53 -11.92
C ARG A 172 -18.06 -6.21 -10.72
N SER A 173 -17.86 -5.07 -10.08
CA SER A 173 -18.69 -4.63 -8.96
C SER A 173 -19.76 -3.60 -9.35
N GLY A 174 -19.57 -2.86 -10.44
CA GLY A 174 -20.39 -1.70 -10.78
C GLY A 174 -20.18 -0.50 -9.85
N MET A 175 -19.16 -0.52 -8.99
CA MET A 175 -18.80 0.54 -8.05
C MET A 175 -17.38 1.02 -8.33
N ASP A 176 -17.14 2.31 -8.15
CA ASP A 176 -15.77 2.81 -8.06
C ASP A 176 -15.03 2.21 -6.85
N LEU A 177 -13.70 2.17 -6.91
CA LEU A 177 -12.88 1.52 -5.88
C LEU A 177 -13.13 2.09 -4.46
N PRO A 178 -13.13 3.42 -4.22
CA PRO A 178 -13.45 3.98 -2.92
C PRO A 178 -14.82 3.56 -2.38
N ARG A 179 -15.86 3.60 -3.22
CA ARG A 179 -17.21 3.20 -2.82
C ARG A 179 -17.30 1.72 -2.52
N PHE A 180 -16.64 0.89 -3.31
CA PHE A 180 -16.55 -0.55 -3.05
C PHE A 180 -15.93 -0.81 -1.68
N LEU A 181 -14.77 -0.20 -1.40
CA LEU A 181 -14.05 -0.38 -0.14
C LEU A 181 -14.82 0.14 1.07
N GLU A 182 -15.46 1.31 0.94
CA GLU A 182 -16.33 1.86 1.99
C GLU A 182 -17.49 0.92 2.31
N THR A 183 -18.14 0.37 1.27
CA THR A 183 -19.31 -0.51 1.43
C THR A 183 -18.93 -1.88 2.00
N ALA A 184 -17.84 -2.48 1.50
CA ALA A 184 -17.48 -3.85 1.82
C ALA A 184 -16.61 -3.98 3.08
N PHE A 185 -15.82 -2.94 3.41
CA PHE A 185 -14.81 -3.02 4.47
C PHE A 185 -14.82 -1.80 5.39
N TYR A 186 -14.47 -0.61 4.89
CA TYR A 186 -14.10 0.52 5.76
C TYR A 186 -15.27 1.03 6.58
N GLY A 187 -16.47 1.13 6.01
CA GLY A 187 -17.69 1.52 6.71
C GLY A 187 -18.09 0.50 7.79
N PRO A 188 -18.30 -0.79 7.44
CA PRO A 188 -18.63 -1.83 8.42
C PRO A 188 -17.60 -2.03 9.54
N LEU A 189 -16.31 -1.83 9.25
CA LEU A 189 -15.23 -1.90 10.24
C LEU A 189 -15.06 -0.59 11.04
N GLY A 190 -15.83 0.46 10.71
CA GLY A 190 -15.77 1.73 11.42
C GLY A 190 -14.49 2.54 11.19
N LEU A 191 -13.79 2.31 10.08
CA LEU A 191 -12.51 2.95 9.72
C LEU A 191 -12.71 4.39 9.21
N LYS A 192 -13.19 5.28 10.08
CA LYS A 192 -13.58 6.65 9.73
C LYS A 192 -12.43 7.52 9.21
N ASP A 193 -11.19 7.15 9.53
CA ASP A 193 -9.97 7.82 9.11
C ASP A 193 -9.41 7.29 7.77
N ALA A 194 -9.97 6.19 7.23
CA ALA A 194 -9.66 5.74 5.87
C ALA A 194 -10.35 6.65 4.85
N GLY A 195 -9.66 6.96 3.75
CA GLY A 195 -10.26 7.76 2.67
C GLY A 195 -9.32 8.03 1.50
N PHE A 196 -9.86 8.69 0.48
CA PHE A 196 -9.15 9.07 -0.74
C PHE A 196 -9.37 10.56 -1.00
N PHE A 197 -8.30 11.33 -1.20
CA PHE A 197 -8.38 12.80 -1.25
C PHE A 197 -7.53 13.36 -2.40
N ARG A 198 -8.18 14.07 -3.33
CA ARG A 198 -7.49 14.87 -4.37
C ARG A 198 -7.01 16.20 -3.83
N ASP A 199 -7.94 17.11 -3.52
CA ASP A 199 -7.67 18.46 -3.04
C ASP A 199 -8.64 18.86 -1.92
N GLY A 200 -9.90 18.46 -2.06
CA GLY A 200 -10.96 18.64 -1.07
C GLY A 200 -10.88 17.61 0.06
N LEU A 201 -11.15 18.08 1.28
CA LEU A 201 -11.29 17.26 2.47
C LEU A 201 -12.74 17.33 2.94
N PRO A 202 -13.40 16.19 3.25
CA PRO A 202 -14.68 16.20 3.95
C PRO A 202 -14.59 16.98 5.27
N GLY A 203 -15.65 17.68 5.67
CA GLY A 203 -15.64 18.59 6.83
C GLY A 203 -15.23 17.97 8.17
N ARG A 204 -15.25 16.63 8.29
CA ARG A 204 -14.74 15.90 9.47
C ARG A 204 -13.20 15.89 9.58
N PHE A 205 -12.50 16.24 8.50
CA PHE A 205 -11.05 16.22 8.43
C PHE A 205 -10.47 17.63 8.49
N ASN A 206 -9.52 17.83 9.41
CA ASN A 206 -8.67 19.00 9.44
C ASN A 206 -7.36 18.69 8.69
N ARG A 207 -6.94 19.55 7.76
CA ARG A 207 -5.70 19.40 6.98
C ARG A 207 -4.46 19.28 7.88
N ASP A 208 -4.46 19.91 9.05
CA ASP A 208 -3.36 19.86 10.01
C ASP A 208 -3.17 18.47 10.64
N ARG A 209 -4.17 17.57 10.58
CA ARG A 209 -4.02 16.17 10.99
C ARG A 209 -3.20 15.35 10.00
N PHE A 210 -2.99 15.82 8.77
CA PHE A 210 -2.29 15.09 7.74
C PHE A 210 -0.80 15.38 7.81
N ALA A 211 0.00 14.32 7.72
CA ALA A 211 1.43 14.44 7.43
C ALA A 211 1.61 15.02 6.01
N PRO A 212 2.30 16.15 5.85
CA PRO A 212 2.74 16.64 4.55
C PRO A 212 3.68 15.63 3.88
N THR A 213 3.69 15.60 2.55
CA THR A 213 4.61 14.76 1.78
C THR A 213 5.69 15.58 1.12
N GLU A 214 5.47 16.33 0.04
CA GLU A 214 6.56 17.00 -0.67
C GLU A 214 6.20 18.45 -1.01
N SER A 215 7.20 19.34 -1.02
CA SER A 215 7.13 20.61 -1.73
C SER A 215 7.17 20.35 -3.24
N CYS A 216 6.01 20.06 -3.82
CA CYS A 216 5.87 19.58 -5.19
C CYS A 216 6.16 20.71 -6.19
N PRO A 217 7.19 20.59 -7.05
CA PRO A 217 7.50 21.62 -8.04
C PRO A 217 6.38 21.77 -9.08
N TRP A 218 5.79 20.66 -9.50
CA TRP A 218 4.73 20.64 -10.50
C TRP A 218 3.42 21.27 -10.01
N ARG A 219 2.99 20.96 -8.78
CA ARG A 219 1.79 21.56 -8.15
C ARG A 219 2.06 22.89 -7.46
N ASN A 220 3.31 23.36 -7.47
CA ASN A 220 3.77 24.60 -6.84
C ASN A 220 3.27 24.79 -5.39
N ARG A 221 3.28 23.73 -4.58
CA ARG A 221 2.83 23.76 -3.18
C ARG A 221 3.37 22.59 -2.38
N ILE A 222 3.35 22.71 -1.06
CA ILE A 222 3.48 21.55 -0.16
C ILE A 222 2.22 20.70 -0.25
N ILE A 223 2.38 19.42 -0.54
CA ILE A 223 1.29 18.46 -0.56
C ILE A 223 0.97 18.04 0.87
N GLN A 224 -0.26 18.26 1.32
CA GLN A 224 -0.77 17.84 2.62
C GLN A 224 -2.29 17.64 2.51
N GLY A 225 -2.82 16.48 2.90
CA GLY A 225 -4.25 16.16 2.72
C GLY A 225 -4.68 16.10 1.24
N SER A 226 -3.78 15.60 0.40
CA SER A 226 -3.90 15.48 -1.06
C SER A 226 -2.97 14.35 -1.48
N VAL A 227 -3.43 13.43 -2.32
CA VAL A 227 -2.62 12.29 -2.77
C VAL A 227 -1.31 12.76 -3.41
N HIS A 228 -0.20 12.13 -3.02
CA HIS A 228 1.15 12.42 -3.45
C HIS A 228 1.38 11.95 -4.89
N ASP A 229 0.93 10.74 -5.24
CA ASP A 229 1.08 10.22 -6.60
C ASP A 229 0.36 11.11 -7.63
N GLU A 230 1.09 11.50 -8.67
CA GLU A 230 0.62 12.46 -9.65
C GLU A 230 -0.47 11.87 -10.57
N ASN A 231 -0.38 10.59 -10.93
CA ASN A 231 -1.40 9.92 -11.74
C ASN A 231 -2.72 9.78 -10.95
N ALA A 232 -2.64 9.31 -9.70
CA ALA A 232 -3.80 9.23 -8.81
C ALA A 232 -4.42 10.61 -8.56
N TRP A 233 -3.61 11.66 -8.41
CA TRP A 233 -4.12 13.03 -8.30
C TRP A 233 -4.88 13.45 -9.56
N ALA A 234 -4.29 13.23 -10.75
CA ALA A 234 -4.89 13.58 -12.03
C ALA A 234 -6.21 12.83 -12.28
N LEU A 235 -6.31 11.58 -11.79
CA LEU A 235 -7.50 10.72 -11.90
C LEU A 235 -8.61 11.01 -10.89
N GLY A 236 -8.51 12.07 -10.09
CA GLY A 236 -9.56 12.44 -9.14
C GLY A 236 -9.26 12.10 -7.68
N GLY A 237 -8.02 11.72 -7.35
CA GLY A 237 -7.55 11.52 -5.97
C GLY A 237 -7.18 10.08 -5.62
N TYR A 238 -7.37 9.13 -6.54
CA TYR A 238 -6.98 7.74 -6.35
C TYR A 238 -6.80 7.02 -7.68
N SER A 239 -6.11 5.89 -7.60
CA SER A 239 -6.20 4.78 -8.55
C SER A 239 -5.77 3.51 -7.82
N GLY A 240 -5.94 2.32 -8.42
CA GLY A 240 -5.66 1.04 -7.75
C GLY A 240 -4.25 0.89 -7.18
N HIS A 241 -3.31 1.74 -7.57
CA HIS A 241 -1.93 1.72 -7.09
C HIS A 241 -1.63 2.70 -5.94
N ALA A 242 -2.44 3.76 -5.74
CA ALA A 242 -2.18 4.86 -4.80
C ALA A 242 -3.43 5.71 -4.48
N GLY A 243 -3.40 6.43 -3.36
CA GLY A 243 -4.44 7.41 -2.97
C GLY A 243 -5.15 7.13 -1.64
N LEU A 244 -4.94 5.96 -1.04
CA LEU A 244 -5.48 5.65 0.27
C LEU A 244 -4.75 6.45 1.36
N PHE A 245 -5.54 7.10 2.22
CA PHE A 245 -5.11 7.72 3.45
C PHE A 245 -5.54 6.90 4.65
N GLY A 246 -4.80 7.00 5.74
CA GLY A 246 -5.17 6.40 7.02
C GLY A 246 -4.16 6.65 8.12
N THR A 247 -4.51 6.24 9.33
CA THR A 247 -3.62 6.25 10.51
C THR A 247 -2.93 4.90 10.68
N ALA A 248 -1.94 4.80 11.58
CA ALA A 248 -1.34 3.50 11.93
C ALA A 248 -2.40 2.51 12.47
N ALA A 249 -3.39 3.01 13.23
CA ALA A 249 -4.52 2.20 13.69
C ALA A 249 -5.39 1.71 12.52
N THR A 250 -5.66 2.55 11.51
CA THR A 250 -6.41 2.12 10.31
C THR A 250 -5.70 0.97 9.58
N VAL A 251 -4.38 1.08 9.41
CA VAL A 251 -3.57 0.03 8.79
C VAL A 251 -3.58 -1.23 9.66
N TYR A 252 -3.51 -1.08 10.99
CA TYR A 252 -3.55 -2.20 11.92
C TYR A 252 -4.86 -2.98 11.86
N GLU A 253 -6.01 -2.31 11.85
CA GLU A 253 -7.31 -2.99 11.77
C GLU A 253 -7.44 -3.83 10.50
N LEU A 254 -7.03 -3.29 9.35
CA LEU A 254 -7.04 -4.05 8.09
C LEU A 254 -6.03 -5.21 8.08
N ALA A 255 -4.83 -4.98 8.62
CA ALA A 255 -3.79 -6.01 8.72
C ALA A 255 -4.22 -7.13 9.68
N ASN A 256 -4.77 -6.78 10.85
CA ASN A 256 -5.24 -7.73 11.84
C ASN A 256 -6.45 -8.52 11.33
N LEU A 257 -7.38 -7.89 10.59
CA LEU A 257 -8.46 -8.59 9.90
C LEU A 257 -7.92 -9.69 8.98
N LEU A 258 -6.94 -9.37 8.13
CA LEU A 258 -6.34 -10.34 7.22
C LEU A 258 -5.58 -11.44 7.96
N ARG A 259 -4.84 -11.09 9.03
CA ARG A 259 -4.19 -12.05 9.94
C ARG A 259 -5.21 -13.03 10.52
N GLU A 260 -6.29 -12.55 11.11
CA GLU A 260 -7.35 -13.39 11.71
C GLU A 260 -7.94 -14.36 10.69
N HIS A 261 -8.22 -13.89 9.47
CA HIS A 261 -8.72 -14.72 8.38
C HIS A 261 -7.68 -15.76 7.92
N TRP A 262 -6.42 -15.38 7.74
CA TRP A 262 -5.36 -16.33 7.36
C TRP A 262 -5.21 -17.46 8.39
N ARG A 263 -5.31 -17.11 9.68
CA ARG A 263 -5.25 -18.05 10.81
C ARG A 263 -6.51 -18.91 10.96
N GLY A 264 -7.60 -18.58 10.24
CA GLY A 264 -8.89 -19.26 10.37
C GLY A 264 -9.64 -18.90 11.66
N GLU A 265 -9.25 -17.81 12.32
CA GLU A 265 -9.94 -17.27 13.50
C GLU A 265 -11.26 -16.59 13.10
N ARG A 266 -11.37 -16.18 11.82
CA ARG A 266 -12.56 -15.53 11.23
C ARG A 266 -12.80 -15.96 9.79
N SER A 267 -14.04 -15.79 9.34
CA SER A 267 -14.48 -16.08 7.97
C SER A 267 -15.66 -15.22 7.50
N ASP A 268 -15.87 -14.06 8.14
CA ASP A 268 -17.06 -13.21 7.96
C ASP A 268 -16.91 -12.19 6.82
N TYR A 269 -15.69 -11.72 6.54
CA TYR A 269 -15.41 -10.79 5.44
C TYR A 269 -14.85 -11.49 4.21
N LEU A 270 -13.92 -12.43 4.44
CA LEU A 270 -13.19 -13.18 3.44
C LEU A 270 -13.16 -14.67 3.82
N LYS A 271 -12.92 -15.56 2.86
CA LYS A 271 -12.63 -16.97 3.17
C LYS A 271 -11.16 -17.09 3.62
N PRO A 272 -10.86 -17.88 4.68
CA PRO A 272 -9.48 -18.16 5.08
C PRO A 272 -8.60 -18.67 3.93
N GLU A 273 -9.16 -19.50 3.06
CA GLU A 273 -8.47 -20.09 1.91
C GLU A 273 -8.03 -19.02 0.91
N THR A 274 -8.88 -18.02 0.66
CA THR A 274 -8.59 -16.90 -0.23
C THR A 274 -7.46 -16.04 0.32
N VAL A 275 -7.48 -15.72 1.62
CA VAL A 275 -6.38 -14.97 2.23
C VAL A 275 -5.07 -15.76 2.18
N ARG A 276 -5.10 -17.07 2.44
CA ARG A 276 -3.92 -17.94 2.30
C ARG A 276 -3.38 -17.99 0.87
N GLU A 277 -4.24 -18.11 -0.13
CA GLU A 277 -3.82 -18.06 -1.54
C GLU A 277 -3.11 -16.75 -1.85
N PHE A 278 -3.71 -15.62 -1.46
CA PHE A 278 -3.15 -14.30 -1.76
C PHE A 278 -1.85 -14.01 -1.01
N PHE A 279 -1.63 -14.62 0.15
CA PHE A 279 -0.40 -14.49 0.94
C PHE A 279 0.69 -15.49 0.54
N THR A 280 0.40 -16.43 -0.37
CA THR A 280 1.37 -17.41 -0.84
C THR A 280 2.22 -16.83 -1.95
N ARG A 281 3.55 -16.88 -1.81
CA ARG A 281 4.51 -16.51 -2.87
C ARG A 281 4.21 -17.33 -4.13
N GLN A 282 4.14 -16.66 -5.28
CA GLN A 282 3.86 -17.31 -6.56
C GLN A 282 5.15 -17.85 -7.18
N ASP A 283 5.11 -19.10 -7.66
CA ASP A 283 6.25 -19.83 -8.24
C ASP A 283 6.34 -19.72 -9.78
N ARG A 284 5.40 -19.00 -10.41
CA ARG A 284 5.29 -18.89 -11.87
C ARG A 284 6.45 -18.15 -12.53
N VAL A 285 7.08 -17.23 -11.82
CA VAL A 285 8.25 -16.48 -12.29
C VAL A 285 9.43 -16.82 -11.40
N ARG A 286 10.50 -17.33 -12.01
CA ARG A 286 11.74 -17.65 -11.30
C ARG A 286 12.27 -16.42 -10.56
N GLU A 287 12.71 -16.61 -9.31
CA GLU A 287 13.29 -15.58 -8.44
C GLU A 287 12.34 -14.44 -8.04
N SER A 288 11.07 -14.46 -8.46
CA SER A 288 10.06 -13.52 -7.97
C SER A 288 9.79 -13.74 -6.48
N THR A 289 9.68 -12.64 -5.75
CA THR A 289 9.32 -12.63 -4.34
C THR A 289 7.86 -12.22 -4.10
N TRP A 290 7.05 -12.12 -5.15
CA TRP A 290 5.68 -11.62 -5.02
C TRP A 290 4.68 -12.73 -4.67
N ALA A 291 3.85 -12.44 -3.66
CA ALA A 291 2.55 -13.06 -3.50
C ALA A 291 1.50 -12.25 -4.29
N LEU A 292 0.21 -12.55 -4.16
CA LEU A 292 -0.83 -11.83 -4.91
C LEU A 292 -1.11 -10.48 -4.28
N GLY A 293 -0.48 -9.43 -4.81
CA GLY A 293 -0.61 -8.06 -4.35
C GLY A 293 0.10 -7.75 -3.03
N TRP A 294 1.04 -8.62 -2.65
CA TRP A 294 1.90 -8.49 -1.48
C TRP A 294 3.34 -8.86 -1.83
N ASP A 295 4.29 -8.14 -1.25
CA ASP A 295 5.69 -8.54 -1.25
C ASP A 295 5.94 -9.62 -0.18
N THR A 296 7.03 -10.38 -0.33
CA THR A 296 7.52 -11.31 0.69
C THR A 296 9.02 -11.10 0.90
N PRO A 297 9.62 -11.51 2.02
CA PRO A 297 11.01 -11.20 2.30
C PRO A 297 11.95 -11.65 1.18
N SER A 298 12.75 -10.71 0.67
CA SER A 298 13.77 -11.01 -0.32
C SER A 298 14.90 -11.82 0.32
N PRO A 299 15.53 -12.77 -0.41
CA PRO A 299 16.61 -13.59 0.14
C PRO A 299 17.85 -12.75 0.51
N VAL A 300 18.04 -11.60 -0.15
CA VAL A 300 19.16 -10.68 0.06
C VAL A 300 18.62 -9.26 0.21
N ASN A 301 19.14 -8.51 1.18
CA ASN A 301 18.80 -7.09 1.43
C ASN A 301 17.28 -6.83 1.55
N SER A 302 16.55 -7.74 2.20
CA SER A 302 15.11 -7.61 2.40
C SER A 302 14.75 -6.30 3.10
N SER A 303 13.71 -5.63 2.59
CA SER A 303 13.15 -4.46 3.26
C SER A 303 12.44 -4.81 4.58
N ALA A 304 12.14 -6.10 4.79
CA ALA A 304 11.58 -6.64 6.03
C ALA A 304 12.62 -6.77 7.15
N GLY A 305 13.93 -6.67 6.86
CA GLY A 305 14.96 -7.08 7.81
C GLY A 305 15.30 -8.57 7.68
N ARG A 306 15.99 -9.09 8.69
CA ARG A 306 16.55 -10.45 8.73
C ARG A 306 15.71 -11.42 9.55
N HIS A 307 14.82 -10.90 10.42
CA HIS A 307 14.10 -11.74 11.39
C HIS A 307 12.68 -12.16 10.96
N PHE A 308 12.14 -11.60 9.88
CA PHE A 308 10.88 -12.07 9.28
C PHE A 308 11.07 -13.43 8.62
N SER A 309 10.07 -14.31 8.79
CA SER A 309 10.03 -15.64 8.19
C SER A 309 9.68 -15.58 6.70
N GLU A 310 10.03 -16.64 5.95
CA GLU A 310 9.74 -16.72 4.50
C GLU A 310 8.25 -16.66 4.16
N THR A 311 7.37 -17.02 5.10
CA THR A 311 5.91 -16.95 4.96
C THR A 311 5.34 -15.57 5.28
N SER A 312 6.19 -14.57 5.49
CA SER A 312 5.75 -13.21 5.79
C SER A 312 5.29 -12.49 4.54
N VAL A 313 4.35 -11.56 4.72
CA VAL A 313 3.88 -10.68 3.65
C VAL A 313 4.00 -9.23 4.08
N GLY A 314 4.24 -8.34 3.13
CA GLY A 314 4.33 -6.92 3.42
C GLY A 314 4.25 -6.06 2.17
N HIS A 315 4.38 -4.75 2.37
CA HIS A 315 4.46 -3.79 1.30
C HIS A 315 5.06 -2.48 1.79
N LEU A 316 5.66 -1.72 0.87
CA LEU A 316 6.20 -0.38 1.12
C LEU A 316 5.34 0.68 0.43
N GLY A 317 5.35 1.91 0.94
CA GLY A 317 4.77 3.07 0.28
C GLY A 317 5.82 4.13 -0.01
N PHE A 318 5.71 4.79 -1.16
CA PHE A 318 6.67 5.79 -1.63
C PHE A 318 6.87 6.94 -0.64
N THR A 319 5.81 7.38 0.04
CA THR A 319 5.83 8.46 1.04
C THR A 319 6.64 8.11 2.30
N GLY A 320 7.03 6.83 2.46
CA GLY A 320 7.81 6.34 3.58
C GLY A 320 7.05 5.40 4.51
N THR A 321 5.83 5.01 4.12
CA THR A 321 4.99 4.06 4.85
C THR A 321 5.40 2.61 4.59
N SER A 322 5.06 1.71 5.51
CA SER A 322 5.29 0.27 5.36
C SER A 322 4.42 -0.53 6.32
N LEU A 323 4.04 -1.72 5.88
CA LEU A 323 3.36 -2.76 6.65
C LEU A 323 4.07 -4.09 6.37
N TRP A 324 4.40 -4.83 7.42
CA TRP A 324 4.90 -6.20 7.34
C TRP A 324 4.21 -7.09 8.37
N MET A 325 3.85 -8.30 7.98
CA MET A 325 3.19 -9.30 8.81
C MET A 325 3.95 -10.63 8.74
N ASP A 326 4.43 -11.11 9.88
CA ASP A 326 4.96 -12.46 10.03
C ASP A 326 3.87 -13.36 10.60
N LEU A 327 3.28 -14.19 9.74
CA LEU A 327 2.12 -15.01 10.10
C LEU A 327 2.49 -16.20 10.99
N LYS A 328 3.76 -16.64 10.94
CA LYS A 328 4.28 -17.74 11.76
C LYS A 328 4.63 -17.26 13.17
N GLN A 329 5.30 -16.12 13.27
CA GLN A 329 5.67 -15.49 14.54
C GLN A 329 4.51 -14.69 15.15
N ASP A 330 3.44 -14.49 14.37
CA ASP A 330 2.22 -13.75 14.69
C ASP A 330 2.50 -12.28 15.04
N VAL A 331 3.29 -11.62 14.18
CA VAL A 331 3.76 -10.25 14.37
C VAL A 331 3.25 -9.35 13.24
N ILE A 332 2.80 -8.15 13.58
CA ILE A 332 2.50 -7.07 12.64
C ILE A 332 3.39 -5.87 12.98
N ILE A 333 4.09 -5.32 11.99
CA ILE A 333 4.87 -4.08 12.13
C ILE A 333 4.39 -3.08 11.08
N ILE A 334 3.94 -1.94 11.56
CA ILE A 334 3.49 -0.79 10.78
C ILE A 334 4.41 0.37 11.11
N PHE A 335 5.03 0.92 10.07
CA PHE A 335 5.93 2.05 10.21
C PHE A 335 5.57 3.11 9.17
N LEU A 336 4.95 4.20 9.64
CA LEU A 336 4.47 5.30 8.81
C LEU A 336 5.36 6.52 9.04
N THR A 337 5.88 7.09 7.97
CA THR A 337 6.76 8.27 8.04
C THR A 337 6.37 9.27 6.95
N ASN A 338 6.80 10.52 7.12
CA ASN A 338 6.74 11.55 6.09
C ASN A 338 8.13 11.80 5.48
N ARG A 339 8.90 10.73 5.22
CA ARG A 339 10.32 10.84 4.80
C ARG A 339 10.55 11.69 3.56
N VAL A 340 9.56 11.79 2.68
CA VAL A 340 9.62 12.60 1.45
C VAL A 340 9.40 14.10 1.70
N TYR A 341 9.20 14.51 2.97
CA TYR A 341 9.00 15.90 3.34
C TYR A 341 10.31 16.55 3.79
N PRO A 342 10.72 17.69 3.17
CA PRO A 342 10.06 18.41 2.07
C PRO A 342 10.41 17.90 0.66
N THR A 343 11.35 16.97 0.51
CA THR A 343 11.84 16.46 -0.80
C THR A 343 11.84 14.93 -0.90
N ARG A 344 11.40 14.41 -2.06
CA ARG A 344 11.37 12.97 -2.37
C ARG A 344 12.75 12.30 -2.45
N GLU A 345 13.84 13.08 -2.49
CA GLU A 345 15.21 12.56 -2.64
C GLU A 345 15.74 11.84 -1.40
N ASN A 346 15.09 12.00 -0.24
CA ASN A 346 15.52 11.34 0.99
C ASN A 346 15.31 9.81 0.93
N LYS A 347 16.39 9.07 0.70
CA LYS A 347 16.40 7.60 0.59
C LYS A 347 16.90 6.88 1.84
N LYS A 348 17.27 7.60 2.91
CA LYS A 348 17.86 7.02 4.14
C LYS A 348 16.98 5.95 4.80
N ILE A 349 15.66 6.07 4.65
CA ILE A 349 14.69 5.09 5.17
C ILE A 349 14.93 3.66 4.67
N ARG A 350 15.56 3.48 3.50
CA ARG A 350 15.88 2.15 2.95
C ARG A 350 16.84 1.36 3.84
N ALA A 351 17.80 2.04 4.47
CA ALA A 351 18.74 1.41 5.39
C ALA A 351 18.17 1.32 6.82
N PHE A 352 17.38 2.30 7.24
CA PHE A 352 16.84 2.37 8.60
C PHE A 352 15.71 1.36 8.85
N ARG A 353 14.77 1.21 7.91
CA ARG A 353 13.57 0.37 8.11
C ARG A 353 13.89 -1.10 8.44
N PRO A 354 14.79 -1.79 7.72
CA PRO A 354 15.15 -3.18 8.06
C PRO A 354 15.72 -3.32 9.48
N VAL A 355 16.50 -2.32 9.93
CA VAL A 355 17.04 -2.29 11.30
C VAL A 355 15.90 -2.12 12.32
N LEU A 356 14.96 -1.21 12.06
CA LEU A 356 13.79 -1.04 12.92
C LEU A 356 12.97 -2.33 13.05
N HIS A 357 12.70 -2.99 11.92
CA HIS A 357 12.01 -4.27 11.92
C HIS A 357 12.76 -5.32 12.74
N ASP A 358 14.07 -5.45 12.54
CA ASP A 358 14.89 -6.39 13.31
C ASP A 358 14.81 -6.13 14.81
N ARG A 359 14.87 -4.85 15.23
CA ARG A 359 14.80 -4.48 16.65
C ARG A 359 13.45 -4.78 17.28
N VAL A 360 12.35 -4.58 16.56
CA VAL A 360 11.01 -4.95 17.04
C VAL A 360 10.89 -6.47 17.15
N MET A 361 11.36 -7.22 16.15
CA MET A 361 11.34 -8.69 16.19
C MET A 361 12.20 -9.26 17.32
N GLU A 362 13.37 -8.66 17.58
CA GLU A 362 14.23 -9.00 18.72
C GLU A 362 13.52 -8.75 20.06
N ALA A 363 12.84 -7.61 20.20
CA ALA A 363 12.08 -7.29 21.41
C ALA A 363 10.96 -8.30 21.69
N PHE A 364 10.23 -8.75 20.67
CA PHE A 364 9.15 -9.75 20.83
C PHE A 364 9.64 -11.18 21.07
N ARG A 365 10.92 -11.49 20.80
CA ARG A 365 11.50 -12.80 21.15
C ARG A 365 11.97 -12.89 22.60
N LEU A 366 12.16 -11.75 23.24
CA LEU A 366 12.73 -11.64 24.60
C LEU A 366 11.66 -11.43 25.69
N GLY A 367 10.42 -11.12 25.30
CA GLY A 367 9.24 -11.03 26.18
C GLY A 367 8.23 -12.13 25.89
#